data_AF-A0A0C9UEY1-F1
#
_entry.id   AF-A0A0C9UEY1-F1
#
_cell.length_a   1.000
_cell.length_b   1.000
_cell.length_c   1.000
_cell.angle_alpha   90.00
_cell.angle_beta   90.00
_cell.angle_gamma   90.00
#
_symmetry.space_group_name_H-M   'P 1'
#
loop_
_entity.id
_entity.type
_entity.pdbx_description
1 polymer ?
#
loop_
_entity_poly.entity_id
_entity_poly.type
_entity_poly.pdbx_seq_one_letter_code
_entity_poly.pdbx_strand_id
1 'polypeptide(L)'
;MDTHLATGHRAGLIAMPCLACPEPGFNLDPNWKKITPKELSYINRLHISQDANFRNQLRKKTKHNPEDFSLFDGRAYYPPERQFQDYLTTVVDSEQVCRFDTEYPQVQAHTVSGIMAAVCRHDCFRPGGQNDLQRGEKSANADYALHGALTWVPIPDEVTHTYDIVCQYSKKIHQRWSKHFPQDVSLLDHLIHAIPKKHIVGHIEGCQIRYSCNHLEGFGHVYGEGIEAIWSEDNQQSSSLREMNAGCRHEVTDDNHLDWNARKIQRLCMSISLYFLHCYI
;
A
#
# COMPACT_ATOMS: atom_id res chain seq x y z
N MET A 1 -24.67 -19.87 -9.13
CA MET A 1 -23.59 -18.87 -9.32
C MET A 1 -23.33 -18.30 -7.96
N ASP A 2 -22.14 -18.51 -7.42
CA ASP A 2 -21.77 -18.15 -6.05
C ASP A 2 -21.91 -16.65 -5.82
N THR A 3 -22.99 -16.25 -5.15
CA THR A 3 -23.27 -14.87 -4.70
C THR A 3 -22.43 -14.46 -3.48
N HIS A 4 -21.36 -15.21 -3.17
CA HIS A 4 -20.53 -15.02 -1.97
C HIS A 4 -19.21 -14.27 -2.23
N LEU A 5 -18.85 -14.00 -3.49
CA LEU A 5 -17.69 -13.17 -3.80
C LEU A 5 -18.13 -11.71 -3.93
N ALA A 6 -17.47 -10.83 -3.17
CA ALA A 6 -17.71 -9.39 -3.22
C ALA A 6 -17.56 -8.88 -4.65
N THR A 7 -18.65 -8.41 -5.24
CA THR A 7 -18.72 -8.04 -6.66
C THR A 7 -17.92 -6.78 -7.02
N GLY A 8 -17.41 -6.06 -6.02
CA GLY A 8 -16.60 -4.85 -6.20
C GLY A 8 -15.08 -5.11 -6.26
N HIS A 9 -14.62 -6.33 -6.00
CA HIS A 9 -13.19 -6.66 -6.12
C HIS A 9 -12.78 -6.74 -7.59
N ARG A 10 -11.52 -6.43 -7.89
CA ARG A 10 -10.95 -6.61 -9.23
C ARG A 10 -11.19 -8.04 -9.72
N ALA A 11 -11.64 -8.19 -10.96
CA ALA A 11 -11.86 -9.50 -11.56
C ALA A 11 -10.57 -10.33 -11.58
N GLY A 12 -10.67 -11.60 -11.14
CA GLY A 12 -9.54 -12.53 -11.11
C GLY A 12 -8.55 -12.31 -9.95
N LEU A 13 -8.91 -11.49 -8.96
CA LEU A 13 -8.10 -11.27 -7.75
C LEU A 13 -7.76 -12.59 -7.04
N ILE A 14 -6.48 -12.80 -6.75
CA ILE A 14 -5.97 -13.97 -6.00
C ILE A 14 -5.26 -13.58 -4.70
N ALA A 15 -5.23 -12.29 -4.33
CA ALA A 15 -4.75 -11.82 -3.04
C ALA A 15 -5.82 -11.97 -1.94
N MET A 16 -5.37 -11.99 -0.68
CA MET A 16 -6.24 -11.93 0.48
C MET A 16 -6.38 -10.47 0.96
N PRO A 17 -7.52 -9.80 0.71
CA PRO A 17 -7.76 -8.46 1.25
C PRO A 17 -7.97 -8.50 2.77
N CYS A 18 -7.84 -7.34 3.41
CA CYS A 18 -8.12 -7.23 4.84
C CYS A 18 -9.63 -7.23 5.11
N LEU A 19 -10.17 -8.30 5.69
CA LEU A 19 -11.61 -8.43 5.96
C LEU A 19 -12.13 -7.50 7.09
N ALA A 20 -11.24 -6.92 7.88
CA ALA A 20 -11.58 -5.97 8.94
C ALA A 20 -11.55 -4.51 8.48
N CYS A 21 -11.00 -4.23 7.29
CA CYS A 21 -11.07 -2.89 6.72
C CYS A 21 -12.50 -2.58 6.26
N PRO A 22 -12.97 -1.33 6.45
CA PRO A 22 -14.29 -0.94 5.96
C PRO A 22 -14.33 -1.03 4.43
N GLU A 23 -15.26 -1.84 3.91
CA GLU A 23 -15.41 -2.15 2.50
C GLU A 23 -16.89 -2.02 2.09
N PRO A 24 -17.24 -1.03 1.25
CA PRO A 24 -18.59 -0.87 0.74
C PRO A 24 -19.08 -2.11 -0.02
N GLY A 25 -20.30 -2.55 0.29
CA GLY A 25 -20.92 -3.72 -0.35
C GLY A 25 -20.46 -5.07 0.21
N PHE A 26 -19.55 -5.07 1.20
CA PHE A 26 -19.10 -6.27 1.88
C PHE A 26 -19.40 -6.25 3.38
N ASN A 27 -18.74 -5.35 4.14
CA ASN A 27 -18.86 -5.32 5.61
C ASN A 27 -19.31 -3.96 6.18
N LEU A 28 -19.60 -2.98 5.31
CA LEU A 28 -20.28 -1.75 5.69
C LEU A 28 -21.80 -1.85 5.50
N ASP A 29 -22.56 -1.21 6.39
CA ASP A 29 -24.02 -1.08 6.26
C ASP A 29 -24.38 -0.47 4.89
N PRO A 30 -25.32 -1.00 4.10
CA PRO A 30 -25.64 -0.44 2.78
C PRO A 30 -26.02 1.05 2.77
N ASN A 31 -26.50 1.59 3.90
CA ASN A 31 -26.85 2.99 4.10
C ASN A 31 -25.85 3.74 4.99
N TRP A 32 -24.63 3.21 5.19
CA TRP A 32 -23.59 3.80 6.06
C TRP A 32 -23.40 5.31 5.85
N LYS A 33 -23.44 5.77 4.59
CA LYS A 33 -23.34 7.20 4.22
C LYS A 33 -24.45 8.09 4.79
N LYS A 34 -25.64 7.54 5.01
CA LYS A 34 -26.82 8.27 5.50
C LYS A 34 -26.95 8.15 7.02
N ILE A 35 -26.63 6.98 7.58
CA ILE A 35 -26.84 6.69 9.00
C ILE A 35 -25.69 7.20 9.87
N THR A 36 -24.48 7.30 9.31
CA THR A 36 -23.32 7.84 10.04
C THR A 36 -23.34 9.37 9.95
N PRO A 37 -23.49 10.07 11.08
CA PRO A 37 -23.40 11.52 11.12
C PRO A 37 -22.02 11.99 10.59
N LYS A 38 -21.95 13.17 9.97
CA LYS A 38 -20.73 13.65 9.28
C LYS A 38 -19.54 13.76 10.23
N GLU A 39 -19.81 14.10 11.48
CA GLU A 39 -18.88 14.29 12.59
C GLU A 39 -18.29 12.95 13.06
N LEU A 40 -18.93 11.83 12.68
CA LEU A 40 -18.51 10.46 12.97
C LEU A 40 -18.11 9.69 11.69
N SER A 41 -17.92 10.39 10.56
CA SER A 41 -17.53 9.77 9.28
C SER A 41 -16.29 8.89 9.41
N TYR A 42 -15.38 9.27 10.32
CA TYR A 42 -14.16 8.56 10.63
C TYR A 42 -14.34 7.12 11.11
N ILE A 43 -15.54 6.74 11.59
CA ILE A 43 -15.84 5.36 12.01
C ILE A 43 -15.72 4.38 10.83
N ASN A 44 -16.11 4.82 9.62
CA ASN A 44 -16.06 4.02 8.41
C ASN A 44 -14.78 4.25 7.59
N ARG A 45 -13.77 4.92 8.17
CA ARG A 45 -12.57 5.35 7.45
C ARG A 45 -11.60 4.19 7.21
N LEU A 46 -11.09 4.10 5.99
CA LEU A 46 -9.97 3.22 5.67
C LEU A 46 -8.66 3.91 6.04
N HIS A 47 -7.72 3.18 6.64
CA HIS A 47 -6.39 3.71 6.94
C HIS A 47 -5.34 2.94 6.16
N ILE A 48 -4.58 3.65 5.34
CA ILE A 48 -3.48 3.13 4.51
C ILE A 48 -2.18 3.80 4.92
N SER A 49 -1.13 3.00 5.08
CA SER A 49 0.25 3.43 5.26
C SER A 49 1.06 2.98 4.05
N GLN A 50 1.82 3.90 3.46
CA GLN A 50 2.64 3.66 2.29
C GLN A 50 4.10 3.96 2.59
N ASP A 51 5.00 3.11 2.10
CA ASP A 51 6.45 3.23 2.32
C ASP A 51 7.25 2.37 1.34
N ALA A 52 8.54 2.69 1.22
CA ALA A 52 9.53 1.97 0.42
C ALA A 52 10.49 1.14 1.28
N ASN A 53 10.70 -0.12 0.89
CA ASN A 53 11.68 -1.01 1.51
C ASN A 53 12.84 -1.32 0.54
N PHE A 54 14.05 -0.88 0.89
CA PHE A 54 15.26 -1.03 0.08
C PHE A 54 16.06 -2.32 0.29
N ARG A 55 15.60 -3.24 1.17
CA ARG A 55 16.28 -4.52 1.39
C ARG A 55 15.85 -5.59 0.39
N ASN A 56 14.62 -5.54 -0.10
CA ASN A 56 14.07 -6.50 -1.08
C ASN A 56 14.53 -6.21 -2.51
N GLN A 57 15.83 -6.33 -2.72
CA GLN A 57 16.50 -6.06 -3.99
C GLN A 57 16.37 -7.24 -4.95
N LEU A 58 16.66 -7.00 -6.23
CA LEU A 58 16.88 -8.04 -7.23
C LEU A 58 18.25 -7.80 -7.87
N ARG A 59 19.15 -8.77 -7.77
CA ARG A 59 20.49 -8.66 -8.37
C ARG A 59 20.40 -8.68 -9.89
N LYS A 60 21.19 -7.83 -10.53
CA LYS A 60 21.36 -7.86 -11.98
C LYS A 60 22.02 -9.17 -12.40
N LYS A 61 21.35 -9.92 -13.28
CA LYS A 61 21.86 -11.20 -13.81
C LYS A 61 22.50 -10.98 -15.18
N THR A 62 23.51 -11.80 -15.50
CA THR A 62 24.16 -11.81 -16.82
C THR A 62 23.40 -12.63 -17.85
N LYS A 63 22.52 -13.54 -17.39
CA LYS A 63 21.64 -14.35 -18.22
C LYS A 63 20.20 -14.13 -17.77
N HIS A 64 19.31 -13.91 -18.74
CA HIS A 64 17.88 -13.82 -18.53
C HIS A 64 17.21 -15.07 -19.09
N ASN A 65 16.27 -15.64 -18.33
CA ASN A 65 15.42 -16.70 -18.82
C ASN A 65 14.18 -16.05 -19.45
N PRO A 66 13.95 -16.15 -20.78
CA PRO A 66 12.78 -15.58 -21.41
C PRO A 66 11.48 -16.25 -20.97
N GLU A 67 11.55 -17.47 -20.44
CA GLU A 67 10.42 -18.23 -19.90
C GLU A 67 10.13 -17.90 -18.41
N ASP A 68 10.86 -16.95 -17.81
CA ASP A 68 10.58 -16.49 -16.45
C ASP A 68 9.49 -15.41 -16.46
N PHE A 69 8.28 -15.81 -16.10
CA PHE A 69 7.14 -14.93 -15.90
C PHE A 69 6.34 -15.39 -14.67
N SER A 70 5.65 -14.46 -14.02
CA SER A 70 4.78 -14.79 -12.89
C SER A 70 3.46 -15.40 -13.38
N LEU A 71 3.07 -16.55 -12.84
CA LEU A 71 1.78 -17.21 -13.05
C LEU A 71 0.63 -16.48 -12.36
N PHE A 72 0.94 -15.70 -11.32
CA PHE A 72 -0.03 -14.81 -10.69
C PHE A 72 -0.42 -13.69 -11.65
N ASP A 73 0.47 -13.33 -12.59
CA ASP A 73 0.23 -12.36 -13.68
C ASP A 73 -0.37 -11.04 -13.17
N GLY A 74 0.15 -10.57 -12.04
CA GLY A 74 -0.30 -9.33 -11.43
C GLY A 74 -1.76 -9.35 -10.95
N ARG A 75 -2.23 -10.49 -10.45
CA ARG A 75 -3.57 -10.65 -9.85
C ARG A 75 -3.54 -10.67 -8.31
N ALA A 76 -2.37 -10.48 -7.70
CA ALA A 76 -2.15 -10.54 -6.26
C ALA A 76 -1.83 -9.15 -5.66
N TYR A 77 -0.68 -8.95 -5.04
CA TYR A 77 -0.28 -7.66 -4.47
C TYR A 77 0.55 -6.85 -5.46
N TYR A 78 1.36 -7.53 -6.30
CA TYR A 78 1.94 -6.90 -7.48
C TYR A 78 0.90 -6.70 -8.60
N PRO A 79 0.99 -5.59 -9.35
CA PRO A 79 0.25 -5.37 -10.58
C PRO A 79 0.86 -6.14 -11.76
N PRO A 80 0.17 -6.21 -12.91
CA PRO A 80 0.75 -6.81 -14.11
C PRO A 80 2.02 -6.07 -14.52
N GLU A 81 3.15 -6.79 -14.56
CA GLU A 81 4.49 -6.22 -14.76
C GLU A 81 4.57 -5.37 -16.03
N ARG A 82 3.99 -5.86 -17.13
CA ARG A 82 3.96 -5.12 -18.41
C ARG A 82 3.29 -3.75 -18.27
N GLN A 83 2.16 -3.67 -17.57
CA GLN A 83 1.43 -2.40 -17.40
C GLN A 83 2.25 -1.41 -16.59
N PHE A 84 2.96 -1.90 -15.57
CA PHE A 84 3.82 -1.08 -14.74
C PHE A 84 5.04 -0.57 -15.52
N GLN A 85 5.70 -1.43 -16.30
CA GLN A 85 6.81 -1.01 -17.16
C GLN A 85 6.37 0.00 -18.22
N ASP A 86 5.24 -0.25 -18.89
CA ASP A 86 4.66 0.69 -19.86
C ASP A 86 4.40 2.05 -19.20
N TYR A 87 3.80 2.07 -18.00
CA TYR A 87 3.61 3.29 -17.22
C TYR A 87 4.94 4.02 -16.99
N LEU A 88 5.98 3.32 -16.49
CA LEU A 88 7.29 3.91 -16.21
C LEU A 88 7.93 4.58 -17.43
N THR A 89 7.70 4.09 -18.64
CA THR A 89 8.21 4.75 -19.87
C THR A 89 7.54 6.10 -20.16
N THR A 90 6.33 6.33 -19.64
CA THR A 90 5.56 7.56 -19.88
C THR A 90 5.80 8.66 -18.85
N VAL A 91 6.36 8.30 -17.69
CA VAL A 91 6.58 9.23 -16.59
C VAL A 91 7.95 9.88 -16.72
N VAL A 92 7.97 11.21 -16.62
CA VAL A 92 9.20 11.97 -16.43
C VAL A 92 9.24 12.34 -14.95
N ASP A 93 10.03 11.64 -14.16
CA ASP A 93 10.15 11.96 -12.74
C ASP A 93 10.74 13.35 -12.57
N SER A 94 10.03 14.21 -11.83
CA SER A 94 10.64 15.42 -11.29
C SER A 94 11.53 15.05 -10.11
N GLU A 95 12.74 15.59 -10.06
CA GLU A 95 13.62 15.46 -8.89
C GLU A 95 12.84 15.85 -7.62
N GLN A 96 12.71 14.91 -6.69
CA GLN A 96 12.28 15.23 -5.34
C GLN A 96 13.48 15.83 -4.61
N VAL A 97 13.27 16.96 -3.94
CA VAL A 97 14.36 17.79 -3.36
C VAL A 97 14.83 17.27 -1.99
N CYS A 98 14.31 16.14 -1.50
CA CYS A 98 14.69 15.62 -0.20
C CYS A 98 15.81 14.59 -0.27
N ARG A 99 17.00 15.09 0.06
CA ARG A 99 18.15 14.36 0.55
C ARG A 99 17.89 13.93 2.00
N PHE A 100 17.14 12.84 2.20
CA PHE A 100 17.43 11.99 3.36
C PHE A 100 18.65 11.18 2.95
N ASP A 101 19.82 11.53 3.50
CA ASP A 101 21.10 10.86 3.21
C ASP A 101 21.03 9.39 3.65
N THR A 102 20.52 8.55 2.75
CA THR A 102 20.95 7.16 2.66
C THR A 102 21.43 6.96 1.22
N GLU A 103 22.63 7.46 0.94
CA GLU A 103 23.40 6.95 -0.19
C GLU A 103 23.61 5.44 0.04
N TYR A 104 22.67 4.62 -0.45
CA TYR A 104 22.90 3.18 -0.55
C TYR A 104 23.90 2.96 -1.70
N PRO A 105 25.16 2.58 -1.44
CA PRO A 105 26.23 2.62 -2.45
C PRO A 105 26.11 1.53 -3.54
N GLN A 106 25.05 0.73 -3.53
CA GLN A 106 25.01 -0.58 -4.21
C GLN A 106 24.13 -0.60 -5.47
N VAL A 107 23.51 0.52 -5.86
CA VAL A 107 22.49 0.57 -6.93
C VAL A 107 22.95 0.01 -8.28
N GLN A 108 24.25 0.05 -8.60
CA GLN A 108 24.75 -0.46 -9.89
C GLN A 108 24.67 -2.00 -10.04
N ALA A 109 24.58 -2.75 -8.93
CA ALA A 109 24.55 -4.22 -8.95
C ALA A 109 23.14 -4.81 -9.02
N HIS A 110 22.09 -3.99 -8.95
CA HIS A 110 20.70 -4.43 -8.81
C HIS A 110 19.82 -3.91 -9.94
N THR A 111 18.91 -4.77 -10.41
CA THR A 111 17.82 -4.39 -11.34
C THR A 111 16.66 -3.76 -10.57
N VAL A 112 16.41 -4.23 -9.35
CA VAL A 112 15.40 -3.70 -8.43
C VAL A 112 16.10 -3.30 -7.14
N SER A 113 15.93 -2.05 -6.71
CA SER A 113 16.54 -1.53 -5.48
C SER A 113 15.68 -1.74 -4.23
N GLY A 114 14.43 -2.16 -4.39
CA GLY A 114 13.49 -2.34 -3.29
C GLY A 114 12.04 -2.49 -3.76
N ILE A 115 11.11 -2.41 -2.82
CA ILE A 115 9.66 -2.53 -3.05
C ILE A 115 8.97 -1.30 -2.47
N MET A 116 8.07 -0.68 -3.24
CA MET A 116 7.05 0.23 -2.70
C MET A 116 5.83 -0.60 -2.31
N ALA A 117 5.23 -0.37 -1.14
CA ALA A 117 3.96 -0.99 -0.80
C ALA A 117 3.01 -0.06 -0.04
N ALA A 118 1.74 -0.45 -0.04
CA ALA A 118 0.69 0.11 0.79
C ALA A 118 0.04 -0.99 1.65
N VAL A 119 -0.12 -0.73 2.94
CA VAL A 119 -0.74 -1.65 3.91
C VAL A 119 -1.84 -0.94 4.66
N CYS A 120 -2.81 -1.68 5.20
CA CYS A 120 -3.83 -1.10 6.05
C CYS A 120 -3.39 -1.04 7.53
N ARG A 121 -4.17 -0.35 8.38
CA ARG A 121 -3.94 -0.30 9.85
C ARG A 121 -3.93 -1.64 10.59
N HIS A 122 -4.38 -2.72 9.95
CA HIS A 122 -4.33 -4.09 10.49
C HIS A 122 -3.08 -4.84 10.01
N ASP A 123 -2.10 -4.09 9.51
CA ASP A 123 -0.84 -4.57 8.96
C ASP A 123 -1.02 -5.57 7.81
N CYS A 124 -2.07 -5.43 7.01
CA CYS A 124 -2.30 -6.28 5.84
C CYS A 124 -1.92 -5.52 4.57
N PHE A 125 -1.18 -6.17 3.67
CA PHE A 125 -0.87 -5.60 2.35
C PHE A 125 -2.15 -5.36 1.55
N ARG A 126 -2.26 -4.20 0.90
CA ARG A 126 -3.36 -3.89 0.00
C ARG A 126 -3.12 -4.59 -1.34
N PRO A 127 -4.10 -5.35 -1.89
CA PRO A 127 -3.96 -5.91 -3.22
C PRO A 127 -3.70 -4.84 -4.28
N GLY A 128 -2.83 -5.15 -5.26
CA GLY A 128 -2.32 -4.20 -6.24
C GLY A 128 -1.46 -3.06 -5.68
N GLY A 129 -1.30 -2.99 -4.37
CA GLY A 129 -0.67 -1.88 -3.66
C GLY A 129 0.84 -1.96 -3.60
N GLN A 130 1.49 -2.71 -4.49
CA GLN A 130 2.94 -2.94 -4.47
C GLN A 130 3.58 -2.72 -5.83
N ASN A 131 4.85 -2.33 -5.88
CA ASN A 131 5.65 -2.37 -7.11
C ASN A 131 7.15 -2.32 -6.82
N ASP A 132 7.94 -2.74 -7.82
CA ASP A 132 9.39 -2.70 -7.75
C ASP A 132 9.95 -1.29 -7.94
N LEU A 133 10.94 -0.95 -7.13
CA LEU A 133 11.73 0.27 -7.25
C LEU A 133 12.89 0.06 -8.22
N GLN A 134 12.97 0.84 -9.29
CA GLN A 134 14.08 0.76 -10.25
C GLN A 134 15.34 1.41 -9.64
N ARG A 135 15.15 2.55 -8.97
CA ARG A 135 16.21 3.28 -8.27
C ARG A 135 15.61 4.29 -7.31
N GLY A 136 15.85 4.06 -6.01
CA GLY A 136 15.35 4.94 -4.98
C GLY A 136 13.81 4.97 -4.96
N GLU A 137 13.28 5.85 -4.14
CA GLU A 137 11.84 6.07 -4.03
C GLU A 137 11.43 7.25 -4.91
N LYS A 138 10.75 6.95 -6.01
CA LYS A 138 10.25 7.96 -6.94
C LYS A 138 8.76 8.14 -6.78
N SER A 139 8.27 9.35 -7.10
CA SER A 139 6.84 9.64 -7.09
C SER A 139 6.06 8.68 -7.99
N ALA A 140 6.65 8.26 -9.12
CA ALA A 140 6.03 7.32 -10.04
C ALA A 140 5.70 5.97 -9.37
N ASN A 141 6.62 5.42 -8.57
CA ASN A 141 6.42 4.18 -7.81
C ASN A 141 5.34 4.35 -6.74
N ALA A 142 5.41 5.45 -5.99
CA ALA A 142 4.44 5.79 -4.96
C ALA A 142 3.02 5.99 -5.54
N ASP A 143 2.89 6.64 -6.70
CA ASP A 143 1.61 6.82 -7.38
C ASP A 143 1.00 5.48 -7.81
N TYR A 144 1.80 4.59 -8.40
CA TYR A 144 1.30 3.32 -8.93
C TYR A 144 0.88 2.36 -7.81
N ALA A 145 1.64 2.32 -6.70
CA ALA A 145 1.25 1.54 -5.51
C ALA A 145 -0.05 2.09 -4.90
N LEU A 146 -0.16 3.41 -4.72
CA LEU A 146 -1.36 4.02 -4.17
C LEU A 146 -2.57 3.78 -5.08
N HIS A 147 -2.41 3.90 -6.40
CA HIS A 147 -3.47 3.64 -7.38
C HIS A 147 -4.02 2.22 -7.25
N GLY A 148 -3.16 1.20 -7.25
CA GLY A 148 -3.60 -0.18 -7.05
C GLY A 148 -4.27 -0.39 -5.69
N ALA A 149 -3.69 0.17 -4.62
CA ALA A 149 -4.22 0.08 -3.27
C ALA A 149 -5.62 0.71 -3.11
N LEU A 150 -6.01 1.67 -3.96
CA LEU A 150 -7.33 2.31 -3.93
C LEU A 150 -8.34 1.71 -4.91
N THR A 151 -7.90 1.03 -5.97
CA THR A 151 -8.77 0.60 -7.08
C THR A 151 -9.12 -0.88 -7.09
N TRP A 152 -8.33 -1.75 -6.45
CA TRP A 152 -8.53 -3.20 -6.56
C TRP A 152 -9.56 -3.76 -5.60
N VAL A 153 -9.78 -3.06 -4.49
CA VAL A 153 -10.78 -3.39 -3.46
C VAL A 153 -11.54 -2.11 -3.16
N PRO A 154 -12.89 -2.14 -3.08
CA PRO A 154 -13.70 -0.98 -2.78
C PRO A 154 -13.22 -0.21 -1.56
N ILE A 155 -13.26 1.12 -1.64
CA ILE A 155 -12.87 2.02 -0.56
C ILE A 155 -14.08 2.84 -0.09
N PRO A 156 -14.14 3.22 1.20
CA PRO A 156 -15.12 4.15 1.72
C PRO A 156 -14.80 5.60 1.29
N ASP A 157 -15.66 6.54 1.67
CA ASP A 157 -15.57 7.96 1.27
C ASP A 157 -14.39 8.70 1.92
N GLU A 158 -13.81 8.16 2.98
CA GLU A 158 -12.63 8.70 3.63
C GLU A 158 -11.54 7.65 3.74
N VAL A 159 -10.33 8.02 3.32
CA VAL A 159 -9.14 7.20 3.41
C VAL A 159 -8.01 8.03 4.01
N THR A 160 -7.54 7.64 5.19
CA THR A 160 -6.26 8.14 5.69
C THR A 160 -5.13 7.56 4.84
N HIS A 161 -4.25 8.43 4.34
CA HIS A 161 -3.02 8.06 3.65
C HIS A 161 -1.83 8.60 4.44
N THR A 162 -1.12 7.70 5.14
CA THR A 162 0.14 8.05 5.83
C THR A 162 1.34 7.72 4.96
N TYR A 163 2.25 8.69 4.84
CA TYR A 163 3.49 8.52 4.09
C TYR A 163 4.51 9.57 4.54
N ASP A 164 5.77 9.16 4.74
CA ASP A 164 6.83 9.98 5.34
C ASP A 164 6.97 11.32 4.64
N ILE A 165 7.03 11.31 3.31
CA ILE A 165 7.20 12.51 2.50
C ILE A 165 5.87 13.03 1.94
N VAL A 166 4.72 12.68 2.54
CA VAL A 166 3.39 13.07 1.99
C VAL A 166 3.26 14.58 1.79
N CYS A 167 3.91 15.40 2.63
CA CYS A 167 3.85 16.85 2.54
C CYS A 167 4.45 17.41 1.25
N GLN A 168 5.32 16.64 0.58
CA GLN A 168 5.90 16.96 -0.72
C GLN A 168 5.19 16.19 -1.83
N TYR A 169 4.99 14.89 -1.61
CA TYR A 169 4.38 13.98 -2.57
C TYR A 169 2.98 14.46 -3.00
N SER A 170 2.15 14.90 -2.05
CA SER A 170 0.77 15.34 -2.29
C SER A 170 0.67 16.63 -3.12
N LYS A 171 1.72 17.47 -3.16
CA LYS A 171 1.65 18.77 -3.87
C LYS A 171 1.36 18.64 -5.36
N LYS A 172 1.82 17.55 -5.99
CA LYS A 172 1.67 17.30 -7.42
C LYS A 172 0.86 16.04 -7.74
N ILE A 173 0.27 15.39 -6.73
CA ILE A 173 -0.42 14.11 -6.92
C ILE A 173 -1.58 14.23 -7.92
N HIS A 174 -2.43 15.25 -7.81
CA HIS A 174 -3.53 15.48 -8.76
C HIS A 174 -3.02 15.69 -10.19
N GLN A 175 -1.91 16.41 -10.40
CA GLN A 175 -1.34 16.58 -11.73
C GLN A 175 -0.84 15.26 -12.32
N ARG A 176 -0.14 14.45 -11.51
CA ARG A 176 0.39 13.15 -11.96
C ARG A 176 -0.75 12.17 -12.25
N TRP A 177 -1.73 12.07 -11.36
CA TRP A 177 -2.89 11.19 -11.54
C TRP A 177 -3.78 11.64 -12.70
N SER A 178 -3.99 12.94 -12.90
CA SER A 178 -4.77 13.44 -14.05
C SER A 178 -4.14 13.05 -15.39
N LYS A 179 -2.82 12.92 -15.43
CA LYS A 179 -2.10 12.51 -16.63
C LYS A 179 -2.09 11.00 -16.83
N HIS A 180 -1.89 10.22 -15.76
CA HIS A 180 -1.60 8.79 -15.86
C HIS A 180 -2.76 7.87 -15.45
N PHE A 181 -3.67 8.35 -14.60
CA PHE A 181 -4.84 7.63 -14.08
C PHE A 181 -6.12 8.49 -14.19
N PRO A 182 -6.46 9.05 -15.36
CA PRO A 182 -7.50 10.08 -15.50
C PRO A 182 -8.90 9.65 -15.02
N GLN A 183 -9.20 8.35 -15.08
CA GLN A 183 -10.50 7.81 -14.64
C GLN A 183 -10.63 7.72 -13.12
N ASP A 184 -9.50 7.69 -12.41
CA ASP A 184 -9.44 7.41 -10.97
C ASP A 184 -8.98 8.64 -10.15
N VAL A 185 -8.85 9.81 -10.80
CA VAL A 185 -8.38 11.05 -10.15
C VAL A 185 -9.27 11.45 -8.99
N SER A 186 -10.59 11.25 -9.10
CA SER A 186 -11.55 11.58 -8.04
C SER A 186 -11.31 10.76 -6.76
N LEU A 187 -10.59 9.63 -6.84
CA LEU A 187 -10.25 8.87 -5.64
C LEU A 187 -9.32 9.66 -4.69
N LEU A 188 -8.57 10.62 -5.23
CA LEU A 188 -7.72 11.50 -4.43
C LEU A 188 -8.52 12.40 -3.49
N ASP A 189 -9.76 12.73 -3.83
CA ASP A 189 -10.63 13.58 -3.01
C ASP A 189 -11.07 12.88 -1.71
N HIS A 190 -10.94 11.55 -1.65
CA HIS A 190 -11.17 10.76 -0.44
C HIS A 190 -9.96 10.76 0.52
N LEU A 191 -8.79 11.22 0.07
CA LEU A 191 -7.55 11.08 0.84
C LEU A 191 -7.36 12.16 1.89
N ILE A 192 -7.10 11.72 3.13
CA ILE A 192 -6.63 12.57 4.23
C ILE A 192 -5.17 12.24 4.46
N HIS A 193 -4.28 13.13 4.02
CA HIS A 193 -2.84 12.96 4.12
C HIS A 193 -2.32 13.25 5.53
N ALA A 194 -1.46 12.36 6.04
CA ALA A 194 -0.73 12.56 7.28
C ALA A 194 0.69 12.02 7.19
N ILE A 195 1.59 12.54 8.03
CA ILE A 195 2.92 11.97 8.20
C ILE A 195 2.88 11.07 9.44
N PRO A 196 3.43 9.86 9.37
CA PRO A 196 3.53 8.98 10.52
C PRO A 196 4.18 9.65 11.76
N LYS A 197 3.80 9.19 12.97
CA LYS A 197 4.12 9.91 14.22
C LYS A 197 5.59 9.97 14.56
N LYS A 198 6.40 9.00 14.14
CA LYS A 198 7.85 9.01 14.40
C LYS A 198 8.54 9.97 13.43
N HIS A 199 8.11 9.97 12.18
CA HIS A 199 8.69 10.82 11.14
C HIS A 199 8.29 12.28 11.24
N ILE A 200 7.08 12.62 11.67
CA ILE A 200 6.58 14.01 11.73
C ILE A 200 7.55 14.96 12.44
N VAL A 201 8.23 14.50 13.50
CA VAL A 201 9.19 15.30 14.29
C VAL A 201 10.37 15.79 13.44
N GLY A 202 10.75 15.04 12.40
CA GLY A 202 11.81 15.40 11.47
C GLY A 202 11.41 16.44 10.41
N HIS A 203 10.13 16.81 10.33
CA HIS A 203 9.66 17.80 9.35
C HIS A 203 9.65 19.22 9.92
N ILE A 204 9.63 20.21 9.02
CA ILE A 204 9.47 21.63 9.40
C ILE A 204 8.16 21.86 10.19
N GLU A 205 8.14 22.88 11.05
CA GLU A 205 7.01 23.19 11.94
C GLU A 205 5.66 23.24 11.22
N GLY A 206 5.59 23.88 10.05
CA GLY A 206 4.35 23.94 9.27
C GLY A 206 3.83 22.56 8.83
N CYS A 207 4.72 21.59 8.59
CA CYS A 207 4.32 20.21 8.34
C CYS A 207 3.85 19.52 9.64
N GLN A 208 4.54 19.73 10.76
CA GLN A 208 4.17 19.21 12.07
C GLN A 208 2.76 19.62 12.49
N ILE A 209 2.36 20.85 12.17
CA ILE A 209 1.00 21.33 12.44
C ILE A 209 0.00 20.68 11.48
N ARG A 210 0.28 20.72 10.17
CA ARG A 210 -0.69 20.35 9.12
C ARG A 210 -0.91 18.84 8.95
N TYR A 211 0.14 18.04 9.10
CA TYR A 211 0.13 16.61 8.75
C TYR A 211 0.28 15.69 9.97
N SER A 212 0.30 16.24 11.19
CA SER A 212 0.34 15.40 12.39
C SER A 212 -0.95 14.61 12.53
N CYS A 213 -0.83 13.29 12.67
CA CYS A 213 -1.94 12.40 13.02
C CYS A 213 -2.71 12.86 14.28
N ASN A 214 -2.07 13.57 15.22
CA ASN A 214 -2.73 14.03 16.44
C ASN A 214 -3.64 15.25 16.21
N HIS A 215 -3.47 15.98 15.10
CA HIS A 215 -4.25 17.17 14.80
C HIS A 215 -5.37 16.90 13.79
N LEU A 216 -5.41 15.70 13.20
CA LEU A 216 -6.40 15.32 12.21
C LEU A 216 -7.58 14.61 12.86
N GLU A 217 -8.78 15.08 12.57
CA GLU A 217 -10.02 14.55 13.12
C GLU A 217 -10.18 13.06 12.78
N GLY A 218 -10.61 12.27 13.77
CA GLY A 218 -10.86 10.84 13.59
C GLY A 218 -9.62 9.93 13.54
N PHE A 219 -8.41 10.47 13.68
CA PHE A 219 -7.18 9.65 13.70
C PHE A 219 -6.95 8.92 15.04
N GLY A 220 -7.49 9.45 16.14
CA GLY A 220 -7.30 8.88 17.48
C GLY A 220 -5.82 8.62 17.79
N HIS A 221 -5.50 7.40 18.22
CA HIS A 221 -4.12 6.98 18.54
C HIS A 221 -3.40 6.24 17.40
N VAL A 222 -3.87 6.35 16.15
CA VAL A 222 -3.18 5.74 14.99
C VAL A 222 -1.75 6.27 14.90
N TYR A 223 -0.77 5.37 14.83
CA TYR A 223 0.65 5.72 14.77
C TYR A 223 1.15 5.96 13.34
N GLY A 224 0.53 5.33 12.34
CA GLY A 224 0.77 5.58 10.91
C GLY A 224 2.01 4.90 10.31
N GLU A 225 2.76 4.10 11.09
CA GLU A 225 4.01 3.43 10.67
C GLU A 225 3.83 1.92 10.43
N GLY A 226 2.59 1.43 10.21
CA GLY A 226 2.35 -0.02 10.26
C GLY A 226 3.15 -0.82 9.25
N ILE A 227 3.49 -0.18 8.15
CA ILE A 227 4.35 -0.73 7.12
C ILE A 227 5.80 -0.93 7.57
N GLU A 228 6.38 -0.03 8.36
CA GLU A 228 7.74 -0.18 8.89
C GLU A 228 7.86 -1.43 9.78
N ALA A 229 6.83 -1.73 10.59
CA ALA A 229 6.81 -2.90 11.45
C ALA A 229 6.82 -4.20 10.62
N ILE A 230 6.05 -4.22 9.52
CA ILE A 230 5.97 -5.39 8.63
C ILE A 230 7.30 -5.62 7.91
N TRP A 231 8.04 -4.55 7.58
CA TRP A 231 9.36 -4.68 6.96
C TRP A 231 10.33 -5.52 7.77
N SER A 232 10.26 -5.50 9.10
CA SER A 232 11.12 -6.36 9.90
C SER A 232 10.94 -7.85 9.60
N GLU A 233 9.70 -8.27 9.35
CA GLU A 233 9.34 -9.65 9.00
C GLU A 233 9.62 -9.93 7.53
N ASP A 234 9.18 -9.03 6.65
CA ASP A 234 9.37 -9.13 5.20
C ASP A 234 10.85 -9.18 4.80
N ASN A 235 11.72 -8.49 5.53
CA ASN A 235 13.17 -8.49 5.27
C ASN A 235 13.83 -9.87 5.44
N GLN A 236 13.17 -10.84 6.10
CA GLN A 236 13.71 -12.19 6.24
C GLN A 236 13.78 -12.95 4.92
N GLN A 237 12.90 -12.65 3.95
CA GLN A 237 12.95 -13.26 2.61
C GLN A 237 13.94 -12.56 1.66
N SER A 238 14.36 -11.33 1.98
CA SER A 238 15.13 -10.45 1.08
C SER A 238 16.38 -11.09 0.47
N SER A 239 17.14 -11.87 1.24
CA SER A 239 18.38 -12.51 0.77
C SER A 239 18.12 -13.58 -0.29
N SER A 240 17.01 -14.32 -0.15
CA SER A 240 16.61 -15.35 -1.10
C SER A 240 16.02 -14.73 -2.36
N LEU A 241 15.11 -13.77 -2.19
CA LEU A 241 14.51 -13.02 -3.30
C LEU A 241 15.55 -12.33 -4.19
N ARG A 242 16.64 -11.84 -3.59
CA ARG A 242 17.70 -11.12 -4.31
C ARG A 242 18.36 -11.92 -5.42
N GLU A 243 18.44 -13.23 -5.27
CA GLU A 243 19.08 -14.11 -6.26
C GLU A 243 18.07 -14.84 -7.15
N MET A 244 16.76 -14.70 -6.92
CA MET A 244 15.70 -15.28 -7.76
C MET A 244 15.61 -14.61 -9.14
N ASN A 245 14.90 -15.21 -10.09
CA ASN A 245 14.51 -14.50 -11.33
C ASN A 245 13.33 -13.56 -11.04
N ALA A 246 13.00 -12.65 -11.95
CA ALA A 246 12.05 -11.56 -11.68
C ALA A 246 10.62 -12.09 -11.47
N GLY A 247 10.13 -12.96 -12.35
CA GLY A 247 8.80 -13.55 -12.26
C GLY A 247 8.63 -14.38 -10.99
N CYS A 248 9.55 -15.31 -10.76
CA CYS A 248 9.57 -16.13 -9.55
C CYS A 248 9.68 -15.30 -8.26
N ARG A 249 10.46 -14.20 -8.27
CA ARG A 249 10.54 -13.28 -7.12
C ARG A 249 9.17 -12.70 -6.77
N HIS A 250 8.42 -12.19 -7.76
CA HIS A 250 7.07 -11.67 -7.51
C HIS A 250 6.15 -12.73 -6.91
N GLU A 251 6.16 -13.95 -7.44
CA GLU A 251 5.32 -15.03 -6.92
C GLU A 251 5.64 -15.38 -5.46
N VAL A 252 6.92 -15.52 -5.12
CA VAL A 252 7.32 -15.85 -3.74
C VAL A 252 7.00 -14.68 -2.81
N THR A 253 7.18 -13.44 -3.25
CA THR A 253 6.80 -12.27 -2.46
C THR A 253 5.28 -12.21 -2.25
N ASP A 254 4.48 -12.41 -3.31
CA ASP A 254 3.02 -12.43 -3.24
C ASP A 254 2.52 -13.57 -2.34
N ASP A 255 3.10 -14.77 -2.42
CA ASP A 255 2.75 -15.92 -1.57
C ASP A 255 3.04 -15.63 -0.09
N ASN A 256 4.20 -15.07 0.22
CA ASN A 256 4.54 -14.67 1.59
C ASN A 256 3.62 -13.55 2.12
N HIS A 257 3.26 -12.58 1.28
CA HIS A 257 2.31 -11.53 1.66
C HIS A 257 0.87 -12.08 1.80
N LEU A 258 0.50 -13.08 1.00
CA LEU A 258 -0.77 -13.79 1.12
C LEU A 258 -0.87 -14.52 2.44
N ASP A 259 0.15 -15.30 2.78
CA ASP A 259 0.21 -16.01 4.06
C ASP A 259 0.25 -15.03 5.26
N TRP A 260 1.00 -13.92 5.15
CA TRP A 260 0.98 -12.86 6.16
C TRP A 260 -0.43 -12.31 6.40
N ASN A 261 -1.12 -11.90 5.33
CA ASN A 261 -2.49 -11.39 5.42
C ASN A 261 -3.45 -12.46 5.96
N ALA A 262 -3.35 -13.71 5.50
CA ALA A 262 -4.17 -14.82 5.99
C ALA A 262 -3.97 -15.03 7.50
N ARG A 263 -2.73 -15.06 7.98
CA ARG A 263 -2.40 -15.19 9.41
C ARG A 263 -2.93 -14.01 10.22
N LYS A 264 -2.82 -12.78 9.72
CA LYS A 264 -3.39 -11.58 10.36
C LYS A 264 -4.90 -11.70 10.51
N ILE A 265 -5.61 -12.09 9.46
CA ILE A 265 -7.07 -12.22 9.47
C ILE A 265 -7.54 -13.36 10.39
N GLN A 266 -6.91 -14.52 10.34
CA GLN A 266 -7.23 -15.65 11.24
C GLN A 266 -7.07 -15.24 12.71
N ARG A 267 -5.97 -14.55 13.05
CA ARG A 267 -5.72 -14.09 14.43
C ARG A 267 -6.65 -12.96 14.86
N LEU A 268 -7.01 -12.05 13.95
CA LEU A 268 -8.00 -11.01 14.23
C LEU A 268 -9.34 -11.62 14.67
N CYS A 269 -9.79 -12.67 13.98
CA CYS A 269 -11.00 -13.39 14.35
C CYS A 269 -10.92 -13.94 15.78
N MET A 270 -9.78 -14.52 16.17
CA MET A 270 -9.56 -15.04 17.52
C MET A 270 -9.60 -13.92 18.56
N SER A 271 -8.92 -12.80 18.32
CA SER A 271 -8.92 -11.66 19.25
C SER A 271 -10.32 -11.08 19.42
N ILE A 272 -11.07 -10.90 18.34
CA ILE A 272 -12.46 -10.40 18.38
C ILE A 272 -13.36 -11.36 19.17
N SER A 273 -13.28 -12.68 18.93
CA SER A 273 -14.10 -13.66 19.65
C SER A 273 -13.89 -13.64 21.17
N LEU A 274 -12.67 -13.38 21.65
CA LEU A 274 -12.37 -13.31 23.08
C LEU A 274 -13.04 -12.12 23.76
N TYR A 275 -13.16 -10.99 23.06
CA TYR A 275 -13.85 -9.79 23.58
C TYR A 275 -15.37 -9.89 23.51
N PHE A 276 -15.94 -10.52 22.47
CA PHE A 276 -17.39 -10.65 22.35
C PHE A 276 -17.98 -11.77 23.23
N LEU A 277 -17.23 -12.85 23.51
CA LEU A 277 -17.72 -13.94 24.37
C LEU A 277 -17.77 -13.56 25.87
N HIS A 278 -17.00 -12.55 26.31
CA HIS A 278 -17.04 -12.06 27.70
C HIS A 278 -18.08 -10.95 27.96
N CYS A 279 -18.81 -10.49 26.93
CA CYS A 279 -19.86 -9.48 27.10
C CYS A 279 -21.29 -10.08 27.09
N TYR A 280 -21.43 -11.41 26.98
CA TYR A 280 -22.72 -12.10 26.94
C TYR A 280 -22.80 -13.35 27.85
N ILE A 281 -22.01 -13.40 28.91
CA ILE A 281 -22.17 -14.30 30.07
C ILE A 281 -21.98 -13.47 31.33
#